data_AF-A0A178CXR6-F1
#
_entry.id   AF-A0A178CXR6-F1
#
_cell.length_a   1.000
_cell.length_b   1.000
_cell.length_c   1.000
_cell.angle_alpha   90.00
_cell.angle_beta   90.00
_cell.angle_gamma   90.00
#
_symmetry.space_group_name_H-M   'P 1'
#
loop_
_entity.id
_entity.type
_entity.pdbx_description
1 polymer ?
#
loop_
_entity_poly.entity_id
_entity_poly.type
_entity_poly.pdbx_seq_one_letter_code
_entity_poly.pdbx_strand_id
1 'polypeptide(L)'
;MSSRLTPSQPLSKPILLGSSDTLKITLTTQEGKSAKRPHQAFLLLQDQDGKLDVSYPFSVKESGKAKVDLTQKDLPVQFLTSSNDTSGLSASIVIASFSTTPGYNSPAFTLQVKTDPNTPAPPAERPLRYGKLPEIHHVFRSDPRSPPKIISLVFLAAVVGTLPLLAGAWLALGLNLSSLPKAFSASPLSHACFLSSLVGIEVVFFLYYTTWNLFQTLPVLSVLGVTAFLSGSRALTEVQERRLAGTR
;
A
#
# COMPACT_ATOMS: atom_id res chain seq x y z
N MET A 1 -38.71 -32.74 10.36
CA MET A 1 -38.98 -32.77 11.82
C MET A 1 -40.28 -31.98 12.08
N SER A 2 -41.10 -32.41 13.05
CA SER A 2 -42.33 -31.68 13.42
C SER A 2 -42.18 -31.14 14.84
N SER A 3 -42.37 -29.83 15.01
CA SER A 3 -42.31 -29.14 16.31
C SER A 3 -43.61 -28.39 16.53
N ARG A 4 -44.15 -28.47 17.76
CA ARG A 4 -45.38 -27.79 18.13
C ARG A 4 -45.06 -26.36 18.58
N LEU A 5 -45.71 -25.38 17.94
CA LEU A 5 -45.65 -23.99 18.36
C LEU A 5 -46.71 -23.74 19.44
N THR A 6 -46.31 -23.12 20.54
CA THR A 6 -47.18 -22.64 21.61
C THR A 6 -47.32 -21.12 21.50
N PRO A 7 -48.54 -20.56 21.70
CA PRO A 7 -48.73 -19.12 21.64
C PRO A 7 -47.79 -18.39 22.61
N SER A 8 -47.15 -17.32 22.13
CA SER A 8 -46.27 -16.45 22.91
C SER A 8 -45.04 -17.12 23.54
N GLN A 9 -44.68 -18.33 23.11
CA GLN A 9 -43.48 -19.03 23.57
C GLN A 9 -42.66 -19.52 22.36
N PRO A 10 -41.51 -18.89 22.09
CA PRO A 10 -40.68 -19.26 20.94
C PRO A 10 -40.04 -20.64 21.16
N LEU A 11 -39.79 -21.35 20.05
CA LEU A 11 -39.05 -22.61 20.09
C LEU A 11 -37.62 -22.38 20.59
N SER A 12 -37.19 -23.19 21.56
CA SER A 12 -35.84 -23.12 22.15
C SER A 12 -34.74 -23.63 21.22
N LYS A 13 -35.09 -24.48 20.24
CA LYS A 13 -34.16 -25.00 19.23
C LYS A 13 -34.41 -24.30 17.89
N PRO A 14 -33.35 -23.84 17.21
CA PRO A 14 -33.48 -23.26 15.88
C PRO A 14 -33.94 -24.32 14.87
N ILE A 15 -34.74 -23.89 13.89
CA ILE A 15 -35.18 -24.73 12.78
C ILE A 15 -34.14 -24.59 11.66
N LEU A 16 -33.58 -25.72 11.23
CA LEU A 16 -32.64 -25.77 10.11
C LEU A 16 -33.41 -25.90 8.80
N LEU A 17 -33.07 -25.08 7.81
CA LEU A 17 -33.59 -25.16 6.44
C LEU A 17 -32.43 -25.44 5.49
N GLY A 18 -32.31 -26.68 5.02
CA GLY A 18 -31.39 -27.05 3.95
C GLY A 18 -31.92 -26.72 2.55
N SER A 19 -31.10 -26.95 1.53
CA SER A 19 -31.41 -26.61 0.13
C SER A 19 -32.54 -27.44 -0.49
N SER A 20 -32.74 -28.68 -0.02
CA SER A 20 -33.84 -29.55 -0.42
C SER A 20 -35.05 -29.49 0.52
N ASP A 21 -34.94 -28.75 1.63
CA ASP A 21 -35.95 -28.77 2.68
C ASP A 21 -37.08 -27.78 2.39
N THR A 22 -38.27 -28.11 2.88
CA THR A 22 -39.46 -27.24 2.81
C THR A 22 -39.92 -26.91 4.21
N LEU A 23 -39.92 -25.64 4.58
CA LEU A 23 -40.49 -25.16 5.83
C LEU A 23 -42.00 -25.03 5.68
N LYS A 24 -42.74 -25.91 6.36
CA LYS A 24 -44.20 -25.90 6.36
C LYS A 24 -44.73 -25.53 7.74
N ILE A 25 -45.49 -24.45 7.82
CA ILE A 25 -46.12 -23.99 9.05
C ILE A 25 -47.62 -24.07 8.86
N THR A 26 -48.29 -24.71 9.81
CA THR A 26 -49.74 -24.84 9.83
C THR A 26 -50.25 -24.40 11.19
N LEU A 27 -51.21 -23.47 11.20
CA LEU A 27 -51.82 -22.95 12.41
C LEU A 27 -53.33 -22.83 12.20
N THR A 28 -54.08 -22.79 13.29
CA THR A 28 -55.53 -22.55 13.25
C THR A 28 -55.80 -21.28 14.04
N THR A 29 -56.34 -20.26 13.37
CA THR A 29 -56.69 -18.99 13.98
C THR A 29 -58.04 -19.09 14.65
N GLN A 30 -58.13 -18.54 15.85
CA GLN A 30 -59.33 -18.55 16.68
C GLN A 30 -59.60 -17.13 17.17
N GLU A 31 -60.88 -16.77 17.20
CA GLU A 31 -61.35 -15.57 17.88
C GLU A 31 -62.17 -16.04 19.09
N GLY A 32 -61.59 -15.94 20.30
CA GLY A 32 -62.16 -16.57 21.48
C GLY A 32 -62.07 -18.09 21.42
N LYS A 33 -63.21 -18.80 21.40
CA LYS A 33 -63.29 -20.27 21.33
C LYS A 33 -63.68 -20.80 19.93
N SER A 34 -64.02 -19.92 18.98
CA SER A 34 -64.44 -20.31 17.63
C SER A 34 -63.31 -20.08 16.63
N ALA A 35 -63.14 -21.02 15.71
CA ALA A 35 -62.21 -20.86 14.60
C ALA A 35 -62.77 -19.82 13.62
N LYS A 36 -61.96 -18.81 13.27
CA LYS A 36 -62.37 -17.73 12.38
C LYS A 36 -61.23 -17.34 11.45
N ARG A 37 -61.58 -16.98 10.22
CA ARG A 37 -60.65 -16.47 9.23
C ARG A 37 -60.18 -15.05 9.63
N PRO A 38 -58.86 -14.82 9.81
CA PRO A 38 -58.31 -13.51 10.08
C PRO A 38 -58.23 -12.70 8.76
N HIS A 39 -58.10 -11.39 8.89
CA HIS A 39 -57.94 -10.52 7.73
C HIS A 39 -56.48 -10.46 7.25
N GLN A 40 -55.53 -10.59 8.17
CA GLN A 40 -54.10 -10.61 7.93
C GLN A 40 -53.48 -11.77 8.71
N ALA A 41 -52.65 -12.56 8.03
CA ALA A 41 -51.84 -13.60 8.64
C ALA A 41 -50.54 -13.71 7.85
N PHE A 42 -49.43 -13.33 8.48
CA PHE A 42 -48.12 -13.30 7.87
C PHE A 42 -47.08 -13.99 8.76
N LEU A 43 -46.14 -14.68 8.10
CA LEU A 43 -44.87 -15.08 8.68
C LEU A 43 -43.87 -13.97 8.37
N LEU A 44 -43.44 -13.24 9.39
CA LEU A 44 -42.43 -12.19 9.28
C LEU A 44 -41.06 -12.80 9.57
N LEU A 45 -40.17 -12.79 8.58
CA LEU A 45 -38.77 -13.15 8.74
C LEU A 45 -37.94 -11.87 8.82
N GLN A 46 -37.14 -11.73 9.87
CA GLN A 46 -36.29 -10.57 10.10
C GLN A 46 -34.85 -10.99 10.37
N ASP A 47 -33.92 -10.16 9.92
CA ASP A 47 -32.53 -10.24 10.35
C ASP A 47 -32.39 -9.82 11.82
N GLN A 48 -31.32 -10.22 12.52
CA GLN A 48 -31.16 -9.95 13.96
C GLN A 48 -31.07 -8.46 14.28
N ASP A 49 -30.54 -7.65 13.35
CA ASP A 49 -30.48 -6.20 13.46
C ASP A 49 -31.85 -5.52 13.17
N GLY A 50 -32.86 -6.26 12.72
CA GLY A 50 -34.20 -5.76 12.39
C GLY A 50 -34.26 -4.82 11.19
N LYS A 51 -33.15 -4.62 10.46
CA LYS A 51 -33.05 -3.69 9.32
C LYS A 51 -33.54 -4.28 8.00
N LEU A 52 -33.68 -5.60 7.94
CA LEU A 52 -34.18 -6.33 6.78
C LEU A 52 -35.28 -7.27 7.24
N ASP A 53 -36.48 -7.07 6.69
CA ASP A 53 -37.66 -7.86 6.98
C ASP A 53 -38.43 -8.24 5.72
N VAL A 54 -39.03 -9.43 5.75
CA VAL A 54 -39.86 -9.95 4.65
C VAL A 54 -41.07 -10.64 5.24
N SER A 55 -42.25 -10.35 4.69
CA SER A 55 -43.52 -10.93 5.12
C SER A 55 -44.02 -11.95 4.11
N TYR A 56 -44.31 -13.16 4.57
CA TYR A 56 -44.89 -14.24 3.78
C TYR A 56 -46.35 -14.49 4.18
N PRO A 57 -47.33 -14.29 3.29
CA PRO A 57 -48.74 -14.49 3.61
C PRO A 57 -49.08 -15.97 3.83
N PHE A 58 -49.89 -16.24 4.84
CA PHE A 58 -50.50 -17.56 5.00
C PHE A 58 -51.68 -17.73 4.05
N SER A 59 -51.81 -18.91 3.45
CA SER A 59 -53.03 -19.35 2.78
C SER A 59 -54.05 -19.77 3.84
N VAL A 60 -55.10 -18.99 4.03
CA VAL A 60 -56.12 -19.22 5.07
C VAL A 60 -57.45 -19.67 4.48
N LYS A 61 -58.00 -20.78 5.00
CA LYS A 61 -59.33 -21.28 4.66
C LYS A 61 -60.41 -20.62 5.53
N GLU A 62 -61.67 -20.74 5.12
CA GLU A 62 -62.83 -20.26 5.89
C GLU A 62 -62.90 -20.86 7.30
N SER A 63 -62.40 -22.09 7.49
CA SER A 63 -62.30 -22.77 8.78
C SER A 63 -61.22 -22.22 9.73
N GLY A 64 -60.56 -21.11 9.39
CA GLY A 64 -59.46 -20.54 10.18
C GLY A 64 -58.15 -21.32 10.10
N LYS A 65 -58.10 -22.41 9.34
CA LYS A 65 -56.84 -23.15 9.09
C LYS A 65 -55.98 -22.37 8.11
N ALA A 66 -54.76 -22.04 8.54
CA ALA A 66 -53.77 -21.27 7.81
C ALA A 66 -52.53 -22.11 7.54
N LYS A 67 -51.96 -21.99 6.34
CA LYS A 67 -50.76 -22.73 5.92
C LYS A 67 -49.82 -21.83 5.12
N VAL A 68 -48.53 -21.91 5.39
CA VAL A 68 -47.47 -21.36 4.55
C VAL A 68 -46.40 -22.42 4.32
N ASP A 69 -45.96 -22.55 3.07
CA ASP A 69 -44.85 -23.40 2.67
C ASP A 69 -43.77 -22.47 2.12
N LEU A 70 -42.53 -22.64 2.58
CA LEU A 70 -41.40 -21.83 2.18
C LEU A 70 -40.20 -22.73 1.85
N THR A 71 -39.59 -22.51 0.70
CA THR A 71 -38.33 -23.15 0.30
C THR A 71 -37.18 -22.15 0.34
N GLN A 72 -35.93 -22.62 0.25
CA GLN A 72 -34.77 -21.74 0.18
C GLN A 72 -34.79 -20.80 -1.04
N LYS A 73 -35.46 -21.20 -2.14
CA LYS A 73 -35.59 -20.39 -3.36
C LYS A 73 -36.53 -19.19 -3.20
N ASP A 74 -37.43 -19.26 -2.22
CA ASP A 74 -38.41 -18.21 -1.94
C ASP A 74 -37.84 -17.14 -0.98
N LEU A 75 -36.64 -17.38 -0.44
CA LEU A 75 -35.92 -16.44 0.41
C LEU A 75 -35.09 -15.48 -0.45
N PRO A 76 -35.12 -14.16 -0.18
CA PRO A 76 -34.22 -13.22 -0.83
C PRO A 76 -32.76 -13.58 -0.60
N VAL A 77 -31.93 -13.27 -1.60
CA VAL A 77 -30.49 -13.56 -1.59
C VAL A 77 -29.78 -12.96 -0.37
N GLN A 78 -30.28 -11.84 0.16
CA GLN A 78 -29.72 -11.18 1.33
C GLN A 78 -29.77 -12.08 2.58
N PHE A 79 -30.88 -12.82 2.78
CA PHE A 79 -31.03 -13.78 3.88
C PHE A 79 -30.19 -15.04 3.70
N LEU A 80 -29.83 -15.38 2.46
CA LEU A 80 -28.91 -16.48 2.16
C LEU A 80 -27.44 -16.10 2.43
N THR A 81 -27.10 -14.80 2.32
CA THR A 81 -25.75 -14.30 2.59
C THR A 81 -25.52 -13.83 4.03
N SER A 82 -26.55 -13.32 4.72
CA SER A 82 -26.43 -12.87 6.12
C SER A 82 -26.42 -14.02 7.12
N SER A 83 -26.89 -15.20 6.72
CA SER A 83 -26.99 -16.40 7.57
C SER A 83 -25.67 -17.15 7.78
N ASN A 84 -24.55 -16.61 7.29
CA ASN A 84 -23.33 -17.38 7.06
C ASN A 84 -22.38 -17.55 8.25
N ASP A 85 -22.79 -17.39 9.52
CA ASP A 85 -21.93 -17.96 10.59
C ASP A 85 -22.53 -18.26 11.97
N THR A 86 -23.54 -17.54 12.49
CA THR A 86 -24.10 -17.90 13.84
C THR A 86 -25.46 -17.27 14.15
N SER A 87 -25.81 -16.20 13.46
CA SER A 87 -27.05 -15.45 13.64
C SER A 87 -28.16 -15.98 12.72
N GLY A 88 -29.03 -16.84 13.24
CA GLY A 88 -30.23 -17.26 12.51
C GLY A 88 -31.26 -16.12 12.39
N LEU A 89 -32.15 -16.22 11.40
CA LEU A 89 -33.24 -15.29 11.15
C LEU A 89 -34.33 -15.41 12.22
N SER A 90 -34.87 -14.28 12.69
CA SER A 90 -36.01 -14.27 13.62
C SER A 90 -37.31 -14.45 12.84
N ALA A 91 -38.09 -15.48 13.17
CA ALA A 91 -39.39 -15.74 12.57
C ALA A 91 -40.51 -15.39 13.57
N SER A 92 -41.32 -14.40 13.24
CA SER A 92 -42.47 -13.95 14.02
C SER A 92 -43.76 -14.23 13.27
N ILE A 93 -44.83 -14.54 14.00
CA ILE A 93 -46.16 -14.75 13.43
C ILE A 93 -47.00 -13.52 13.75
N VAL A 94 -47.52 -12.90 12.71
CA VAL A 94 -48.37 -11.70 12.80
C VAL A 94 -49.77 -12.05 12.30
N ILE A 95 -50.78 -11.91 13.14
CA ILE A 95 -52.18 -12.19 12.82
C ILE A 95 -53.03 -11.01 13.28
N ALA A 96 -53.81 -10.45 12.37
CA ALA A 96 -54.71 -9.34 12.67
C ALA A 96 -56.05 -9.48 11.93
N SER A 97 -57.08 -8.86 12.50
CA SER A 97 -58.43 -8.84 11.96
C SER A 97 -59.06 -7.49 12.30
N PHE A 98 -60.11 -7.08 11.58
CA PHE A 98 -60.86 -5.84 11.85
C PHE A 98 -61.82 -5.93 13.04
N SER A 99 -61.60 -6.91 13.93
CA SER A 99 -62.40 -7.12 15.14
C SER A 99 -61.88 -6.30 16.32
N THR A 100 -62.63 -6.28 17.42
CA THR A 100 -62.26 -5.62 18.69
C THR A 100 -61.21 -6.40 19.50
N THR A 101 -60.76 -7.56 19.02
CA THR A 101 -59.74 -8.40 19.65
C THR A 101 -58.33 -7.93 19.27
N PRO A 102 -57.38 -7.87 20.23
CA PRO A 102 -56.02 -7.45 19.92
C PRO A 102 -55.34 -8.45 18.96
N GLY A 103 -54.60 -7.92 17.99
CA GLY A 103 -53.81 -8.73 17.06
C GLY A 103 -52.71 -9.51 17.76
N TYR A 104 -52.30 -10.63 17.16
CA TYR A 104 -51.21 -11.45 17.65
C TYR A 104 -49.92 -11.08 16.92
N ASN A 105 -48.90 -10.66 17.66
CA ASN A 105 -47.54 -10.44 17.13
C ASN A 105 -46.56 -11.00 18.15
N SER A 106 -45.91 -12.13 17.83
CA SER A 106 -44.88 -12.71 18.71
C SER A 106 -43.86 -13.54 17.93
N PRO A 107 -42.62 -13.64 18.45
CA PRO A 107 -41.61 -14.51 17.89
C PRO A 107 -42.00 -15.97 18.08
N ALA A 108 -41.89 -16.76 17.00
CA ALA A 108 -42.24 -18.17 16.97
C ALA A 108 -40.99 -19.07 17.03
N PHE A 109 -39.95 -18.76 16.24
CA PHE A 109 -38.72 -19.55 16.20
C PHE A 109 -37.59 -18.80 15.51
N THR A 110 -36.38 -19.35 15.61
CA THR A 110 -35.22 -18.89 14.83
C THR A 110 -34.99 -19.83 13.65
N LEU A 111 -34.91 -19.30 12.44
CA LEU A 111 -34.65 -20.05 11.21
C LEU A 111 -33.16 -19.93 10.85
N GLN A 112 -32.46 -21.05 10.80
CA GLN A 112 -31.09 -21.13 10.31
C GLN A 112 -31.08 -21.73 8.91
N VAL A 113 -30.66 -20.95 7.93
CA VAL A 113 -30.56 -21.40 6.54
C VAL A 113 -29.18 -22.00 6.35
N LYS A 114 -29.13 -23.29 5.98
CA LYS A 114 -27.87 -23.96 5.64
C LYS A 114 -27.69 -23.92 4.13
N THR A 115 -26.68 -23.18 3.70
CA THR A 115 -26.17 -23.20 2.33
C THR A 115 -25.11 -24.31 2.20
N ASP A 116 -25.05 -24.95 1.02
CA ASP A 116 -24.01 -25.94 0.75
C ASP A 116 -22.67 -25.22 0.56
N PRO A 117 -21.63 -25.54 1.35
CA PRO A 117 -20.31 -24.90 1.21
C PRO A 117 -19.67 -25.12 -0.17
N ASN A 118 -20.10 -26.11 -0.95
CA ASN A 118 -19.59 -26.37 -2.30
C ASN A 118 -20.29 -25.58 -3.40
N THR A 119 -21.39 -24.89 -3.09
CA THR A 119 -22.12 -24.06 -4.05
C THR A 119 -21.69 -22.60 -3.87
N PRO A 120 -21.22 -21.91 -4.93
CA PRO A 120 -20.89 -20.49 -4.85
C PRO A 120 -22.08 -19.70 -4.32
N ALA A 121 -21.86 -18.90 -3.28
CA ALA A 121 -22.90 -18.02 -2.73
C ALA A 121 -23.43 -17.10 -3.87
N PRO A 122 -24.74 -16.86 -3.94
CA PRO A 122 -25.31 -15.96 -4.93
C PRO A 122 -24.60 -14.59 -4.84
N PRO A 123 -24.26 -13.95 -5.97
CA PRO A 123 -23.64 -12.63 -5.95
C PRO A 123 -24.63 -11.63 -5.36
N ALA A 124 -24.49 -11.34 -4.06
CA ALA A 124 -25.20 -10.24 -3.43
C ALA A 124 -24.49 -8.95 -3.81
N GLU A 125 -25.03 -8.25 -4.81
CA GLU A 125 -24.66 -6.86 -5.05
C GLU A 125 -24.98 -6.08 -3.77
N ARG A 126 -23.93 -5.60 -3.10
CA ARG A 126 -24.12 -4.73 -1.94
C ARG A 126 -24.81 -3.47 -2.46
N PRO A 127 -25.94 -3.06 -1.87
CA PRO A 127 -26.61 -1.85 -2.30
C PRO A 127 -25.63 -0.68 -2.21
N LEU A 128 -25.65 0.19 -3.22
CA LEU A 128 -24.83 1.40 -3.26
C LEU A 128 -25.10 2.22 -2.00
N ARG A 129 -24.13 2.21 -1.07
CA ARG A 129 -24.22 2.93 0.20
C ARG A 129 -23.38 4.19 0.09
N TYR A 130 -24.04 5.33 -0.11
CA TYR A 130 -23.38 6.63 -0.10
C TYR A 130 -22.81 6.89 1.30
N GLY A 131 -21.49 7.11 1.38
CA GLY A 131 -20.76 7.33 2.61
C GLY A 131 -19.36 7.89 2.34
N LYS A 132 -18.68 8.35 3.39
CA LYS A 132 -17.30 8.83 3.29
C LYS A 132 -16.40 7.68 2.85
N LEU A 133 -15.66 7.86 1.76
CA LEU A 133 -14.63 6.93 1.31
C LEU A 133 -13.37 7.03 2.20
N PRO A 134 -12.59 5.94 2.31
CA PRO A 134 -11.32 6.00 3.02
C PRO A 134 -10.37 7.01 2.37
N GLU A 135 -9.55 7.67 3.20
CA GLU A 135 -8.54 8.61 2.74
C GLU A 135 -7.39 7.87 2.03
N ILE A 136 -6.84 8.47 0.97
CA ILE A 136 -5.75 7.90 0.18
C ILE A 136 -4.46 8.63 0.53
N HIS A 137 -3.46 7.89 1.01
CA HIS A 137 -2.12 8.42 1.26
C HIS A 137 -1.15 8.03 0.14
N HIS A 138 -0.37 9.01 -0.35
CA HIS A 138 0.70 8.75 -1.30
C HIS A 138 1.87 8.05 -0.59
N VAL A 139 2.32 6.91 -1.12
CA VAL A 139 3.49 6.19 -0.59
C VAL A 139 4.74 6.64 -1.35
N PHE A 140 5.61 7.38 -0.68
CA PHE A 140 6.90 7.79 -1.24
C PHE A 140 7.83 6.58 -1.41
N ARG A 141 8.77 6.69 -2.36
CA ARG A 141 9.86 5.72 -2.49
C ARG A 141 10.75 5.77 -1.25
N SER A 142 11.23 4.61 -0.82
CA SER A 142 12.23 4.52 0.24
C SER A 142 13.55 5.13 -0.20
N ASP A 143 14.25 5.78 0.73
CA ASP A 143 15.58 6.34 0.47
C ASP A 143 16.60 5.26 0.06
N PRO A 144 17.54 5.58 -0.86
CA PRO A 144 18.61 4.66 -1.22
C PRO A 144 19.54 4.41 -0.03
N ARG A 145 19.95 3.15 0.16
CA ARG A 145 20.86 2.77 1.26
C ARG A 145 22.32 2.94 0.85
N SER A 146 23.08 3.68 1.64
CA SER A 146 24.53 3.83 1.48
C SER A 146 25.32 2.72 2.18
N PRO A 147 26.55 2.41 1.73
CA PRO A 147 27.39 1.38 2.35
C PRO A 147 27.91 1.80 3.74
N PRO A 148 28.36 0.84 4.58
CA PRO A 148 28.99 1.13 5.87
C PRO A 148 30.22 2.04 5.73
N LYS A 149 30.29 3.09 6.56
CA LYS A 149 31.36 4.11 6.54
C LYS A 149 32.77 3.52 6.63
N ILE A 150 32.92 2.42 7.38
CA ILE A 150 34.21 1.74 7.59
C ILE A 150 34.79 1.25 6.27
N ILE A 151 33.95 0.66 5.41
CA ILE A 151 34.39 0.14 4.10
C ILE A 151 34.89 1.28 3.23
N SER A 152 34.12 2.38 3.14
CA SER A 152 34.54 3.56 2.39
C SER A 152 35.85 4.17 2.91
N LEU A 153 36.06 4.17 4.23
CA LEU A 153 37.27 4.72 4.85
C LEU A 153 38.50 3.85 4.55
N VAL A 154 38.37 2.51 4.58
CA VAL A 154 39.46 1.60 4.22
C VAL A 154 39.92 1.83 2.77
N PHE A 155 38.98 1.94 1.83
CA PHE A 155 39.33 2.21 0.43
C PHE A 155 39.92 3.62 0.23
N LEU A 156 39.41 4.62 0.94
CA LEU A 156 40.02 5.96 0.95
C LEU A 156 41.47 5.91 1.45
N ALA A 157 41.73 5.20 2.54
CA ALA A 157 43.08 5.04 3.09
C ALA A 157 44.00 4.28 2.11
N ALA A 158 43.48 3.26 1.42
CA ALA A 158 44.24 2.54 0.40
C ALA A 158 44.65 3.46 -0.77
N VAL A 159 43.72 4.29 -1.27
CA VAL A 159 44.00 5.26 -2.34
C VAL A 159 45.00 6.31 -1.88
N VAL A 160 44.78 6.93 -0.71
CA VAL A 160 45.72 7.93 -0.16
C VAL A 160 47.10 7.31 0.11
N GLY A 161 47.14 6.05 0.54
CA GLY A 161 48.37 5.29 0.78
C GLY A 161 49.22 5.04 -0.48
N THR A 162 48.63 5.14 -1.68
CA THR A 162 49.41 5.05 -2.92
C THR A 162 50.35 6.25 -3.13
N LEU A 163 50.03 7.42 -2.56
CA LEU A 163 50.86 8.63 -2.68
C LEU A 163 52.24 8.52 -2.00
N PRO A 164 52.34 8.14 -0.71
CA PRO A 164 53.66 7.93 -0.10
C PRO A 164 54.41 6.76 -0.72
N LEU A 165 53.70 5.73 -1.20
CA LEU A 165 54.32 4.61 -1.92
C LEU A 165 54.96 5.08 -3.23
N LEU A 166 54.27 5.93 -3.99
CA LEU A 166 54.82 6.57 -5.19
C LEU A 166 56.03 7.46 -4.87
N ALA A 167 55.94 8.28 -3.83
CA ALA A 167 57.04 9.13 -3.39
C ALA A 167 58.27 8.30 -2.98
N GLY A 168 58.07 7.21 -2.23
CA GLY A 168 59.13 6.26 -1.88
C GLY A 168 59.75 5.58 -3.09
N ALA A 169 58.93 5.19 -4.07
CA ALA A 169 59.41 4.60 -5.33
C ALA A 169 60.29 5.58 -6.13
N TRP A 170 59.91 6.86 -6.22
CA TRP A 170 60.75 7.88 -6.85
C TRP A 170 62.10 8.07 -6.14
N LEU A 171 62.10 8.09 -4.80
CA LEU A 171 63.35 8.19 -4.04
C LEU A 171 64.24 6.97 -4.27
N ALA A 172 63.66 5.76 -4.28
CA ALA A 172 64.39 4.52 -4.55
C ALA A 172 64.99 4.46 -5.97
N LEU A 173 64.29 5.03 -6.96
CA LEU A 173 64.75 5.14 -8.35
C LEU A 173 65.75 6.28 -8.58
N GLY A 174 66.09 7.04 -7.54
CA GLY A 174 67.07 8.12 -7.64
C GLY A 174 66.53 9.38 -8.33
N LEU A 175 65.34 9.85 -7.90
CA LEU A 175 64.78 11.12 -8.36
C LEU A 175 65.81 12.25 -8.28
N ASN A 176 66.16 12.79 -9.45
CA ASN A 176 67.22 13.78 -9.57
C ASN A 176 66.65 15.19 -9.80
N LEU A 177 66.91 16.09 -8.85
CA LEU A 177 66.52 17.50 -8.88
C LEU A 177 67.71 18.45 -9.16
N SER A 178 68.89 17.94 -9.50
CA SER A 178 70.11 18.74 -9.70
C SER A 178 69.98 19.80 -10.79
N SER A 179 69.08 19.60 -11.74
CA SER A 179 68.91 20.49 -12.91
C SER A 179 67.97 21.68 -12.65
N LEU A 180 67.27 21.70 -11.50
CA LEU A 180 66.34 22.77 -11.09
C LEU A 180 67.03 24.12 -10.86
N PRO A 181 68.09 24.23 -10.03
CA PRO A 181 68.77 25.51 -9.81
C PRO A 181 69.28 26.14 -11.11
N LYS A 182 69.77 25.30 -12.04
CA LYS A 182 70.25 25.74 -13.35
C LYS A 182 69.12 26.22 -14.27
N ALA A 183 67.95 25.60 -14.20
CA ALA A 183 66.77 26.04 -14.96
C ALA A 183 66.26 27.40 -14.46
N PHE A 184 66.17 27.56 -13.14
CA PHE A 184 65.76 28.83 -12.51
C PHE A 184 66.81 29.93 -12.65
N SER A 185 68.10 29.63 -12.80
CA SER A 185 69.11 30.66 -13.10
C SER A 185 69.09 31.11 -14.56
N ALA A 186 68.77 30.21 -15.50
CA ALA A 186 68.81 30.52 -16.93
C ALA A 186 67.54 31.26 -17.39
N SER A 187 66.37 30.88 -16.89
CA SER A 187 65.11 31.54 -17.23
C SER A 187 64.15 31.57 -16.03
N PRO A 188 64.45 32.38 -14.99
CA PRO A 188 63.70 32.39 -13.73
C PRO A 188 62.22 32.69 -13.91
N LEU A 189 61.91 33.69 -14.74
CA LEU A 189 60.53 34.17 -14.92
C LEU A 189 59.67 33.16 -15.68
N SER A 190 60.23 32.48 -16.70
CA SER A 190 59.45 31.53 -17.50
C SER A 190 59.11 30.28 -16.68
N HIS A 191 60.09 29.69 -15.98
CA HIS A 191 59.89 28.52 -15.13
C HIS A 191 59.00 28.83 -13.93
N ALA A 192 59.17 30.00 -13.28
CA ALA A 192 58.32 30.40 -12.16
C ALA A 192 56.86 30.64 -12.59
N CYS A 193 56.62 31.38 -13.67
CA CYS A 193 55.27 31.63 -14.18
C CYS A 193 54.61 30.37 -14.72
N PHE A 194 55.39 29.46 -15.32
CA PHE A 194 54.86 28.20 -15.83
C PHE A 194 54.44 27.27 -14.68
N LEU A 195 55.27 27.11 -13.65
CA LEU A 195 54.92 26.31 -12.49
C LEU A 195 53.76 26.92 -11.70
N SER A 196 53.75 28.24 -11.51
CA SER A 196 52.68 28.91 -10.77
C SER A 196 51.35 28.86 -11.52
N SER A 197 51.36 28.97 -12.86
CA SER A 197 50.14 28.80 -13.65
C SER A 197 49.61 27.38 -13.59
N LEU A 198 50.47 26.35 -13.60
CA LEU A 198 50.06 24.96 -13.42
C LEU A 198 49.41 24.72 -12.05
N VAL A 199 50.07 25.17 -10.97
CA VAL A 199 49.51 25.09 -9.61
C VAL A 199 48.20 25.89 -9.51
N GLY A 200 48.15 27.07 -10.12
CA GLY A 200 46.96 27.91 -10.17
C GLY A 200 45.78 27.23 -10.87
N ILE A 201 46.03 26.52 -11.97
CA ILE A 201 45.00 25.75 -12.69
C ILE A 201 44.42 24.65 -11.78
N GLU A 202 45.26 23.91 -11.06
CA GLU A 202 44.80 22.89 -10.11
C GLU A 202 43.96 23.50 -8.96
N VAL A 203 44.38 24.66 -8.44
CA VAL A 203 43.60 25.40 -7.44
C VAL A 203 42.25 25.85 -8.00
N VAL A 204 42.19 26.33 -9.24
CA VAL A 204 40.94 26.71 -9.89
C VAL A 204 40.02 25.50 -10.07
N PHE A 205 40.54 24.34 -10.43
CA PHE A 205 39.73 23.11 -10.50
C PHE A 205 39.24 22.64 -9.12
N PHE A 206 40.07 22.78 -8.08
CA PHE A 206 39.64 22.52 -6.71
C PHE A 206 38.52 23.48 -6.27
N LEU A 207 38.64 24.78 -6.59
CA LEU A 207 37.61 25.77 -6.31
C LEU A 207 36.33 25.47 -7.10
N TYR A 208 36.43 25.07 -8.37
CA TYR A 208 35.28 24.64 -9.17
C TYR A 208 34.57 23.42 -8.59
N TYR A 209 35.31 22.43 -8.09
CA TYR A 209 34.72 21.25 -7.45
C TYR A 209 33.98 21.59 -6.15
N THR A 210 34.47 22.58 -5.40
CA THR A 210 33.98 22.89 -4.05
C THR A 210 32.95 24.02 -4.00
N THR A 211 33.18 25.11 -4.73
CA THR A 211 32.45 26.38 -4.51
C THR A 211 32.15 27.19 -5.77
N TRP A 212 33.05 27.24 -6.76
CA TRP A 212 32.92 28.10 -7.93
C TRP A 212 31.95 27.54 -8.98
N ASN A 213 31.29 28.45 -9.68
CA ASN A 213 30.51 28.10 -10.86
C ASN A 213 31.36 28.15 -12.15
N LEU A 214 30.79 27.66 -13.25
CA LEU A 214 31.49 27.57 -14.53
C LEU A 214 31.91 28.95 -15.07
N PHE A 215 31.06 29.97 -14.91
CA PHE A 215 31.33 31.33 -15.41
C PHE A 215 32.41 32.07 -14.62
N GLN A 216 32.66 31.70 -13.36
CA GLN A 216 33.81 32.18 -12.58
C GLN A 216 35.08 31.43 -12.98
N THR A 217 34.96 30.13 -13.24
CA THR A 217 36.09 29.25 -13.55
C THR A 217 36.69 29.55 -14.93
N LEU A 218 35.85 29.68 -15.96
CA LEU A 218 36.31 29.82 -17.35
C LEU A 218 37.20 31.04 -17.62
N PRO A 219 36.90 32.27 -17.13
CA PRO A 219 37.76 33.43 -17.36
C PRO A 219 39.11 33.30 -16.67
N VAL A 220 39.12 32.85 -15.41
CA VAL A 220 40.37 32.67 -14.63
C VAL A 220 41.22 31.56 -15.25
N LEU A 221 40.60 30.44 -15.62
CA LEU A 221 41.26 29.34 -16.30
C LEU A 221 41.80 29.76 -17.67
N SER A 222 41.09 30.60 -18.41
CA SER A 222 41.56 31.15 -19.69
C SER A 222 42.82 31.99 -19.51
N VAL A 223 42.84 32.91 -18.54
CA VAL A 223 44.01 33.75 -18.23
C VAL A 223 45.20 32.89 -17.80
N LEU A 224 44.98 31.93 -16.90
CA LEU A 224 46.04 31.01 -16.46
C LEU A 224 46.51 30.12 -17.61
N GLY A 225 45.62 29.65 -18.48
CA GLY A 225 45.94 28.84 -19.64
C GLY A 225 46.81 29.57 -20.67
N VAL A 226 46.47 30.82 -20.98
CA VAL A 226 47.30 31.69 -21.85
C VAL A 226 48.67 31.93 -21.19
N THR A 227 48.68 32.18 -19.88
CA THR A 227 49.93 32.39 -19.13
C THR A 227 50.81 31.14 -19.14
N ALA A 228 50.23 29.95 -18.92
CA ALA A 228 50.91 28.66 -18.97
C ALA A 228 51.45 28.37 -20.37
N PHE A 229 50.69 28.68 -21.42
CA PHE A 229 51.11 28.47 -22.81
C PHE A 229 52.33 29.34 -23.17
N LEU A 230 52.28 30.64 -22.86
CA LEU A 230 53.37 31.58 -23.17
C LEU A 230 54.62 31.33 -22.33
N SER A 231 54.46 31.09 -21.02
CA SER A 231 55.60 30.81 -20.14
C SER A 231 56.18 29.41 -20.38
N GLY A 232 55.33 28.41 -20.60
CA GLY A 232 55.70 27.03 -20.85
C GLY A 232 56.45 26.84 -22.16
N SER A 233 56.02 27.50 -23.25
CA SER A 233 56.79 27.47 -24.50
C SER A 233 58.22 27.96 -24.32
N ARG A 234 58.44 29.05 -23.57
CA ARG A 234 59.79 29.57 -23.27
C ARG A 234 60.59 28.66 -22.34
N ALA A 235 59.96 28.12 -21.29
CA ALA A 235 60.58 27.19 -20.35
C ALA A 235 61.03 25.89 -21.04
N LEU A 236 60.19 25.35 -21.93
CA LEU A 236 60.52 24.14 -22.69
C LEU A 236 61.61 24.37 -23.74
N THR A 237 61.66 25.56 -24.36
CA THR A 237 62.74 25.94 -25.29
C THR A 237 64.08 25.98 -24.55
N GLU A 238 64.16 26.57 -23.36
CA GLU A 238 65.39 26.57 -22.55
C GLU A 238 65.84 25.13 -22.21
N VAL A 239 64.89 24.25 -21.87
CA VAL A 239 65.19 22.83 -21.62
C VAL A 239 65.72 22.14 -22.89
N GLN A 240 65.19 22.49 -24.07
CA GLN A 240 65.70 21.98 -25.35
C GLN A 240 67.11 22.49 -25.67
N GLU A 241 67.38 23.78 -25.47
CA GLU A 241 68.71 24.38 -25.66
C GLU A 241 69.75 23.71 -24.76
N ARG A 242 69.41 23.43 -23.51
CA ARG A 242 70.29 22.70 -22.58
C ARG A 242 70.61 21.28 -23.06
N ARG A 243 69.64 20.59 -23.67
CA ARG A 243 69.85 19.27 -24.27
C ARG A 243 70.79 19.35 -25.47
N LEU A 244 70.61 20.34 -26.35
CA LEU A 244 71.47 20.55 -27.51
C LEU A 244 72.90 20.93 -27.11
N ALA A 245 73.06 21.69 -26.01
CA ALA A 245 74.36 22.06 -25.44
C ALA A 245 75.02 20.91 -24.64
N GLY A 246 74.38 19.75 -24.48
CA GLY A 246 74.92 18.62 -23.73
C GLY A 246 75.00 18.83 -22.21
N THR A 247 74.26 19.80 -21.66
CA THR A 247 74.38 20.24 -20.26
C THR A 247 73.25 19.74 -19.34
N ARG A 248 72.75 18.54 -19.63
CA ARG A 248 71.61 17.95 -18.94
C ARG A 248 71.94 17.58 -17.49
#